data_AF-A0A1Q4GRK7-F1
#
_entry.id   AF-A0A1Q4GRK7-F1
#
_cell.length_a   1.000
_cell.length_b   1.000
_cell.length_c   1.000
_cell.angle_alpha   90.00
_cell.angle_beta   90.00
_cell.angle_gamma   90.00
#
_symmetry.space_group_name_H-M   'P 1'
#
loop_
_entity.id
_entity.type
_entity.pdbx_description
1 polymer ?
#
loop_
_entity_poly.entity_id
_entity_poly.type
_entity_poly.pdbx_seq_one_letter_code
_entity_poly.pdbx_strand_id
1 'polypeptide(L)'
;MADSIPPRDWLLRVWDDEAVAFDVASGDTHYLRPLTRALFQTCQADPGLDAATIAARTATALGVALSADFLNAVDDGLDSLRRIGLLQAP
;
A
#
# COMPACT_ATOMS: atom_id res chain seq x y z
N MET A 1 -2.09 -16.92 -4.37
CA MET A 1 -1.04 -16.07 -3.80
C MET A 1 -0.73 -15.00 -4.82
N ALA A 2 -1.06 -13.75 -4.54
CA ALA A 2 -0.62 -12.63 -5.37
C ALA A 2 0.66 -12.09 -4.71
N ASP A 3 1.81 -12.44 -5.28
CA ASP A 3 3.09 -11.87 -4.87
C ASP A 3 3.17 -10.44 -5.41
N SER A 4 3.03 -9.47 -4.52
CA SER A 4 3.27 -8.07 -4.84
C SER A 4 4.78 -7.84 -4.74
N ILE A 5 5.47 -7.68 -5.88
CA ILE A 5 6.92 -7.57 -5.96
C ILE A 5 7.35 -6.10 -5.69
N PRO A 6 7.88 -5.79 -4.50
CA PRO A 6 8.26 -4.42 -4.18
C PRO A 6 9.44 -3.93 -5.07
N PRO A 7 9.78 -2.62 -5.04
CA PRO A 7 10.95 -2.11 -5.77
C PRO A 7 12.23 -2.90 -5.44
N ARG A 8 13.23 -2.89 -6.32
CA ARG A 8 14.40 -3.79 -6.26
C ARG A 8 15.15 -3.80 -4.92
N ASP A 9 15.09 -2.71 -4.17
CA ASP A 9 15.76 -2.55 -2.87
C ASP A 9 14.82 -2.77 -1.67
N TRP A 10 13.66 -3.38 -1.90
CA TRP A 10 12.67 -3.64 -0.85
C TRP A 10 12.37 -5.13 -0.74
N LEU A 11 12.14 -5.59 0.49
CA LEU A 11 11.62 -6.91 0.79
C LEU A 11 10.29 -6.77 1.52
N LEU A 12 9.25 -7.43 1.02
CA LEU A 12 7.94 -7.48 1.68
C LEU A 12 7.76 -8.84 2.34
N ARG A 13 7.55 -8.84 3.65
CA ARG A 13 7.13 -10.02 4.40
C ARG A 13 5.68 -9.84 4.82
N VAL A 14 4.86 -10.84 4.52
CA VAL A 14 3.42 -10.84 4.80
C VAL A 14 3.07 -12.03 5.67
N TRP A 15 2.27 -11.78 6.69
CA TRP A 15 1.56 -12.76 7.50
C TRP A 15 0.05 -12.51 7.33
N ASP A 16 -0.82 -13.26 8.00
CA ASP A 16 -2.28 -13.16 7.82
C ASP A 16 -2.77 -11.70 7.82
N ASP A 17 -2.59 -10.99 8.93
CA ASP A 17 -3.02 -9.59 9.10
C ASP A 17 -1.87 -8.57 9.16
N GLU A 18 -0.63 -9.04 9.13
CA GLU A 18 0.56 -8.20 9.30
C GLU A 18 1.38 -8.14 8.02
N ALA A 19 1.98 -7.00 7.73
CA ALA A 19 3.00 -6.89 6.70
C ALA A 19 4.11 -5.97 7.15
N VAL A 20 5.34 -6.34 6.80
CA VAL A 20 6.54 -5.58 7.08
C VAL A 20 7.30 -5.39 5.77
N ALA A 21 7.59 -4.13 5.45
CA ALA A 21 8.45 -3.73 4.35
C ALA A 21 9.83 -3.39 4.89
N PHE A 22 10.86 -4.02 4.35
CA PHE A 22 12.26 -3.79 4.70
C PHE A 22 12.97 -3.12 3.54
N ASP A 23 13.56 -1.96 3.78
CA ASP A 23 14.42 -1.25 2.83
C ASP A 23 15.85 -1.77 2.98
N VAL A 24 16.34 -2.46 1.94
CA VAL A 24 17.68 -3.05 1.90
C VAL A 24 18.76 -1.98 1.79
N ALA A 25 18.46 -0.82 1.20
CA ALA A 25 19.43 0.25 1.01
C ALA A 25 19.73 0.99 2.32
N SER A 26 18.70 1.28 3.11
CA SER A 26 18.84 1.99 4.39
C SER A 26 18.95 1.04 5.61
N GLY A 27 18.40 -0.17 5.51
CA GLY A 27 18.21 -1.09 6.63
C GLY A 27 16.93 -0.82 7.44
N ASP A 28 16.08 0.11 6.99
CA ASP A 28 14.86 0.49 7.70
C ASP A 28 13.75 -0.55 7.57
N THR A 29 12.93 -0.64 8.60
CA THR A 29 11.79 -1.57 8.66
C THR A 29 10.50 -0.79 8.92
N HIS A 30 9.52 -0.97 8.04
CA HIS A 30 8.23 -0.30 8.08
C HIS A 30 7.11 -1.31 8.26
N TYR A 31 6.36 -1.18 9.35
CA TYR A 31 5.13 -1.93 9.54
C TYR A 31 4.01 -1.36 8.66
N LEU A 32 3.42 -2.21 7.83
CA LEU A 32 2.28 -1.87 6.99
C LEU A 32 1.00 -2.34 7.69
N ARG A 33 0.19 -1.36 8.11
CA ARG A 33 -1.17 -1.60 8.61
C ARG A 33 -2.04 -2.20 7.49
N PRO A 34 -3.17 -2.85 7.82
CA PRO A 34 -4.04 -3.48 6.82
C PRO A 34 -4.42 -2.55 5.65
N LEU A 35 -4.73 -1.28 5.93
CA LEU A 35 -5.02 -0.29 4.90
C LEU A 35 -3.83 0.00 3.99
N THR A 36 -2.66 0.31 4.53
CA THR A 36 -1.47 0.64 3.72
C THR A 36 -0.96 -0.56 2.92
N ARG A 37 -1.09 -1.78 3.48
CA ARG A 37 -0.85 -3.02 2.74
C ARG A 37 -1.82 -3.14 1.55
N ALA A 38 -3.12 -3.01 1.77
CA ALA A 38 -4.11 -3.14 0.71
C ALA A 38 -3.92 -2.08 -0.40
N LEU A 39 -3.56 -0.84 -0.02
CA LEU A 39 -3.19 0.21 -0.96
C LEU A 39 -1.99 -0.18 -1.80
N PHE A 40 -0.91 -0.63 -1.16
CA PHE A 40 0.30 -1.05 -1.87
C PHE A 40 0.02 -2.20 -2.86
N GLN A 41 -0.74 -3.21 -2.44
CA GLN A 41 -1.12 -4.34 -3.30
C GLN A 41 -1.99 -3.87 -4.48
N THR A 42 -2.91 -2.94 -4.24
CA THR A 42 -3.78 -2.36 -5.30
C THR A 42 -2.97 -1.60 -6.33
N CYS A 43 -2.04 -0.75 -5.91
CA CYS A 43 -1.15 0.00 -6.81
C CYS A 43 -0.20 -0.91 -7.60
N GLN A 44 0.28 -2.00 -7.00
CA GLN A 44 1.15 -2.95 -7.68
C GLN A 44 0.43 -3.79 -8.72
N ALA A 45 -0.82 -4.19 -8.44
CA ALA A 45 -1.61 -5.00 -9.36
C ALA A 45 -1.93 -4.26 -10.67
N ASP A 46 -2.04 -2.94 -10.62
CA ASP A 46 -2.43 -2.10 -11.75
C ASP A 46 -1.72 -0.73 -11.65
N PRO A 47 -0.50 -0.61 -12.21
CA PRO A 47 0.24 0.64 -12.20
C PRO A 47 -0.49 1.71 -13.03
N GLY A 48 -0.61 2.92 -12.48
CA GLY A 48 -1.23 4.06 -13.17
C GLY A 48 -2.72 4.26 -12.91
N LEU A 49 -3.31 3.51 -11.96
CA LEU A 49 -4.65 3.81 -11.47
C LEU A 49 -4.73 5.23 -10.88
N ASP A 50 -5.87 5.89 -11.10
CA ASP A 50 -6.19 7.12 -10.40
C ASP A 50 -6.56 6.87 -8.92
N ALA A 51 -6.51 7.91 -8.10
CA ALA A 51 -6.77 7.84 -6.67
C ALA A 51 -8.18 7.33 -6.35
N ALA A 52 -9.19 7.70 -7.15
CA ALA A 52 -10.57 7.28 -6.95
C ALA A 52 -10.74 5.77 -7.15
N THR A 53 -10.10 5.21 -8.18
CA THR A 53 -10.12 3.78 -8.48
C THR A 53 -9.33 2.98 -7.44
N ILE A 54 -8.19 3.52 -6.98
CA ILE A 54 -7.42 2.92 -5.88
C ILE A 54 -8.30 2.84 -4.62
N ALA A 55 -8.96 3.94 -4.25
CA ALA A 55 -9.83 3.97 -3.08
C ALA A 55 -10.97 2.95 -3.20
N ALA A 56 -11.67 2.90 -4.34
CA ALA A 56 -12.79 1.98 -4.55
C ALA A 56 -12.37 0.50 -4.51
N ARG A 57 -11.25 0.15 -5.14
CA ARG A 57 -10.71 -1.22 -5.10
C ARG A 57 -10.25 -1.60 -3.69
N THR A 58 -9.60 -0.68 -2.99
CA THR A 58 -9.12 -0.90 -1.62
C THR A 58 -10.30 -1.08 -0.65
N ALA A 59 -11.34 -0.24 -0.77
CA ALA A 59 -12.56 -0.37 0.04
C ALA A 59 -13.23 -1.73 -0.17
N THR A 60 -13.32 -2.17 -1.43
CA THR A 60 -13.85 -3.49 -1.79
C THR A 60 -13.01 -4.62 -1.20
N ALA A 61 -11.68 -4.54 -1.30
CA ALA A 61 -10.76 -5.55 -0.77
C ALA A 61 -10.85 -5.67 0.76
N LEU A 62 -11.12 -4.57 1.46
CA LEU A 62 -11.25 -4.52 2.92
C LEU A 62 -12.70 -4.74 3.41
N GLY A 63 -13.69 -4.82 2.51
CA GLY A 63 -15.10 -4.94 2.87
C GLY A 63 -15.67 -3.71 3.61
N VAL A 64 -15.13 -2.52 3.33
CA VAL A 64 -15.53 -1.26 3.98
C VAL A 64 -16.22 -0.31 3.01
N ALA A 65 -16.98 0.65 3.55
CA ALA A 65 -17.65 1.67 2.75
C ALA A 65 -16.68 2.81 2.35
N LEU A 66 -16.91 3.41 1.19
CA LEU A 66 -16.25 4.64 0.76
C LEU A 66 -16.82 5.87 1.49
N SER A 67 -16.44 6.01 2.76
CA SER A 67 -16.73 7.22 3.55
C SER A 67 -15.68 8.30 3.32
N ALA A 68 -15.99 9.55 3.69
CA ALA A 68 -15.01 10.63 3.66
C ALA A 68 -13.77 10.32 4.52
N ASP A 69 -13.96 9.72 5.69
CA ASP A 69 -12.86 9.30 6.57
C ASP A 69 -11.98 8.24 5.90
N PHE A 70 -12.58 7.31 5.17
CA PHE A 70 -11.83 6.31 4.42
C PHE A 70 -11.02 6.94 3.29
N LEU A 71 -11.60 7.89 2.54
CA LEU A 71 -10.89 8.60 1.48
C LEU A 71 -9.68 9.37 2.03
N ASN A 72 -9.85 10.08 3.15
CA ASN A 72 -8.74 10.77 3.83
C ASN A 72 -7.64 9.78 4.25
N ALA A 73 -8.03 8.62 4.83
CA ALA A 73 -7.08 7.59 5.22
C ALA A 73 -6.36 6.94 4.02
N VAL A 74 -7.01 6.86 2.86
CA VAL A 74 -6.40 6.42 1.60
C VAL A 74 -5.34 7.42 1.15
N ASP A 75 -5.66 8.71 1.13
CA ASP A 75 -4.71 9.76 0.73
C ASP A 75 -3.49 9.78 1.66
N ASP A 76 -3.71 9.79 2.98
CA ASP A 76 -2.64 9.72 3.99
C ASP A 76 -1.79 8.46 3.83
N GLY A 77 -2.43 7.32 3.53
CA GLY A 77 -1.77 6.04 3.33
C GLY A 77 -0.89 6.03 2.08
N LEU A 78 -1.39 6.56 0.97
CA LEU A 78 -0.62 6.70 -0.28
C LEU A 78 0.57 7.64 -0.10
N ASP A 79 0.38 8.78 0.58
CA ASP A 79 1.46 9.71 0.87
C ASP A 79 2.51 9.10 1.81
N SER A 80 2.08 8.31 2.78
CA SER A 80 3.01 7.56 3.63
C SER A 80 3.86 6.56 2.83
N LEU A 81 3.23 5.79 1.95
CA LEU A 81 3.92 4.83 1.09
C LEU A 81 4.91 5.51 0.13
N ARG A 82 4.57 6.69 -0.39
CA ARG A 82 5.48 7.51 -1.21
C ARG A 82 6.64 8.06 -0.39
N ARG A 83 6.36 8.56 0.82
CA ARG A 83 7.37 9.13 1.72
C ARG A 83 8.45 8.13 2.09
N ILE A 84 8.07 6.87 2.31
CA ILE A 84 9.02 5.80 2.58
C ILE A 84 9.61 5.19 1.30
N GLY A 85 9.20 5.63 0.10
CA GLY A 85 9.75 5.13 -1.17
C GLY A 85 9.19 3.79 -1.66
N LEU A 86 8.14 3.26 -1.01
CA LEU A 86 7.46 2.02 -1.44
C LEU A 86 6.65 2.21 -2.72
N LEU A 87 6.09 3.41 -2.89
CA LEU A 87 5.42 3.83 -4.11
C LEU A 87 6.21 4.97 -4.76
N GLN A 88 6.19 5.01 -6.09
CA GLN A 88 6.72 6.16 -6.82
C GLN A 88 5.81 7.37 -6.60
N ALA A 89 6.41 8.57 -6.59
CA ALA A 89 5.63 9.80 -6.71
C ALA A 89 4.92 9.81 -8.08
N PRO A 90 3.69 10.37 -8.15
CA PRO A 90 2.96 10.50 -9.41
C PRO A 90 3.75 11.30 -10.46
#